data_AF-A0A0H4KUB9-F1
#
_entry.id   AF-A0A0H4KUB9-F1
#
_cell.length_a   1.000
_cell.length_b   1.000
_cell.length_c   1.000
_cell.angle_alpha   90.00
_cell.angle_beta   90.00
_cell.angle_gamma   90.00
#
_symmetry.space_group_name_H-M   'P 1'
#
loop_
_entity.id
_entity.type
_entity.pdbx_description
1 polymer ?
#
loop_
_entity_poly.entity_id
_entity_poly.type
_entity_poly.pdbx_seq_one_letter_code
_entity_poly.pdbx_strand_id
1 'polypeptide(L)'
;MRIGSGYAGSENVTTSVANHEIVPPTPSNYVNVKRSFYKLSLTVLQDAHIKINGGAPILLKANQSFEMDRFDAVIYSLVIVEPNIEFQWMGAY
;
A
#
# COMPACT_ATOMS: atom_id res chain seq x y z
N MET A 1 -8.47 -11.26 19.65
CA MET A 1 -8.81 -9.84 19.41
C MET A 1 -8.57 -9.53 17.93
N ARG A 2 -9.61 -9.18 17.19
CA ARG A 2 -9.54 -8.73 15.78
C ARG A 2 -9.48 -7.20 15.82
N ILE A 3 -8.43 -6.62 15.23
CA ILE A 3 -8.23 -5.15 15.23
C ILE A 3 -9.05 -4.51 14.09
N GLY A 4 -9.20 -5.20 12.95
CA GLY A 4 -9.83 -4.62 11.76
C GLY A 4 -11.33 -4.78 11.63
N SER A 5 -11.86 -3.86 10.85
CA SER A 5 -13.25 -3.67 10.46
C SER A 5 -13.52 -4.07 9.01
N GLY A 6 -12.48 -4.18 8.17
CA GLY A 6 -12.64 -4.56 6.76
C GLY A 6 -11.33 -4.81 6.01
N TYR A 7 -11.47 -4.99 4.70
CA TYR A 7 -10.38 -5.19 3.74
C TYR A 7 -10.50 -4.18 2.60
N ALA A 8 -9.37 -3.76 2.04
CA ALA A 8 -9.31 -3.00 0.79
C ALA A 8 -8.15 -3.52 -0.05
N GLY A 9 -8.21 -3.34 -1.37
CA GLY A 9 -7.17 -3.85 -2.25
C GLY A 9 -7.53 -3.65 -3.71
N SER A 10 -6.67 -4.19 -4.57
CA SER A 10 -6.92 -4.26 -6.01
C SER A 10 -7.97 -5.34 -6.33
N GLU A 11 -8.94 -5.02 -7.19
CA GLU A 11 -9.86 -6.02 -7.77
C GLU A 11 -9.22 -6.81 -8.91
N ASN A 12 -8.30 -6.19 -9.65
CA ASN A 12 -7.53 -6.74 -10.77
C ASN A 12 -6.09 -6.23 -10.69
N VAL A 13 -5.18 -6.78 -11.49
CA VAL A 13 -3.86 -6.17 -11.67
C VAL A 13 -4.04 -4.74 -12.21
N THR A 14 -3.41 -3.78 -11.54
CA THR A 14 -3.52 -2.35 -11.86
C THR A 14 -2.17 -1.82 -12.34
N THR A 15 -2.18 -0.84 -13.23
CA THR A 15 -0.96 -0.16 -13.69
C THR A 15 -0.76 1.17 -12.94
N SER A 16 0.44 1.39 -12.41
CA SER A 16 0.79 2.63 -11.72
C SER A 16 0.94 3.81 -12.68
N VAL A 17 0.67 5.00 -12.15
CA VAL A 17 1.19 6.26 -12.70
C VAL A 17 2.40 6.69 -11.87
N ALA A 18 3.14 7.73 -12.29
CA ALA A 18 4.28 8.20 -11.51
C ALA A 18 3.82 8.65 -10.12
N ASN A 19 4.50 8.17 -9.07
CA ASN A 19 4.14 8.38 -7.66
C ASN A 19 2.69 7.94 -7.31
N HIS A 20 2.28 6.77 -7.79
CA HIS A 20 0.95 6.22 -7.50
C HIS A 20 0.81 5.87 -6.01
N GLU A 21 -0.08 6.57 -5.31
CA GLU A 21 -0.44 6.28 -3.93
C GLU A 21 -1.45 5.13 -3.87
N ILE A 22 -1.09 4.07 -3.16
CA ILE A 22 -1.89 2.86 -3.02
C ILE A 22 -2.91 3.00 -1.89
N VAL A 23 -2.54 3.66 -0.79
CA VAL A 23 -3.43 3.83 0.36
C VAL A 23 -4.50 4.87 -0.02
N PRO A 24 -5.79 4.50 -0.12
CA PRO A 24 -6.81 5.46 -0.49
C PRO A 24 -6.89 6.58 0.55
N PRO A 25 -7.23 7.81 0.13
CA PRO A 25 -7.42 8.90 1.07
C PRO A 25 -8.48 8.53 2.11
N THR A 26 -8.33 9.12 3.29
CA THR A 26 -9.33 8.99 4.35
C THR A 26 -10.67 9.54 3.85
N PRO A 27 -11.78 8.81 3.99
CA PRO A 27 -13.10 9.35 3.67
C PRO A 27 -13.37 10.64 4.46
N SER A 28 -13.96 11.64 3.81
CA SER A 28 -14.10 13.00 4.34
C SER A 28 -14.98 13.09 5.60
N ASN A 29 -15.77 12.07 5.88
CA ASN A 29 -16.59 11.96 7.09
C ASN A 29 -15.80 11.53 8.34
N TYR A 30 -14.53 11.15 8.22
CA TYR A 30 -13.66 10.83 9.35
C TYR A 30 -12.88 12.07 9.79
N VAL A 31 -13.21 12.61 10.96
CA VAL A 31 -12.55 13.79 11.53
C VAL A 31 -11.31 13.35 12.30
N ASN A 32 -10.14 13.91 11.97
CA ASN A 32 -8.85 13.68 12.64
C ASN A 32 -8.31 12.23 12.64
N VAL A 33 -8.83 11.35 11.77
CA VAL A 33 -8.32 9.97 11.60
C VAL A 33 -7.72 9.84 10.22
N LYS A 34 -6.53 9.24 10.09
CA LYS A 34 -5.99 8.82 8.80
C LYS A 34 -6.37 7.37 8.55
N ARG A 35 -6.85 7.06 7.34
CA ARG A 35 -6.97 5.68 6.88
C ARG A 35 -5.60 5.03 6.97
N SER A 36 -5.56 3.88 7.60
CA SER A 36 -4.33 3.16 7.81
C SER A 36 -4.57 1.66 7.83
N PHE A 37 -3.53 0.91 7.51
CA PHE A 37 -3.59 -0.54 7.42
C PHE A 37 -2.63 -1.14 8.45
N TYR A 38 -3.13 -2.09 9.24
CA TYR A 38 -2.34 -2.87 10.20
C TYR A 38 -1.88 -4.20 9.58
N LYS A 39 -2.34 -4.54 8.39
CA LYS A 39 -1.81 -5.64 7.58
C LYS A 39 -1.91 -5.21 6.14
N LEU A 40 -0.83 -5.36 5.38
CA LEU A 40 -0.80 -4.99 3.97
C LEU A 40 0.18 -5.89 3.21
N SER A 41 -0.21 -6.29 2.01
CA SER A 41 0.64 -6.95 1.04
C SER A 41 0.58 -6.17 -0.27
N LEU A 42 1.72 -5.96 -0.91
CA LEU A 42 1.87 -5.36 -2.24
C LEU A 42 2.80 -6.25 -3.05
N THR A 43 2.36 -6.68 -4.23
CA THR A 43 3.20 -7.36 -5.22
C THR A 43 3.33 -6.48 -6.45
N VAL A 44 4.55 -6.30 -6.94
CA VAL A 44 4.85 -5.63 -8.22
C VAL A 44 5.31 -6.68 -9.24
N LEU A 45 4.96 -6.52 -10.52
CA LEU A 45 5.36 -7.45 -11.59
C LEU A 45 6.64 -7.03 -12.31
N GLN A 46 7.12 -5.81 -12.04
CA GLN A 46 8.37 -5.25 -12.52
C GLN A 46 9.18 -4.69 -11.35
N ASP A 47 10.49 -4.52 -11.52
CA ASP A 47 11.34 -3.84 -10.54
C ASP A 47 10.82 -2.41 -10.33
N ALA A 48 10.58 -2.03 -9.08
CA ALA A 48 10.05 -0.73 -8.71
C ALA A 48 10.61 -0.27 -7.36
N HIS A 49 10.54 1.02 -7.09
CA HIS A 49 10.75 1.56 -5.77
C HIS A 49 9.42 1.88 -5.11
N ILE A 50 9.31 1.51 -3.84
CA ILE A 50 8.20 1.86 -2.98
C ILE A 50 8.64 2.87 -1.93
N LYS A 51 7.79 3.84 -1.59
CA LYS A 51 7.97 4.73 -0.45
C LYS A 51 6.90 4.43 0.59
N ILE A 52 7.33 4.13 1.80
CA ILE A 52 6.45 3.80 2.91
C ILE A 52 6.39 5.01 3.84
N ASN A 53 5.17 5.49 4.13
CA ASN A 53 4.92 6.57 5.10
C ASN A 53 5.73 7.86 4.86
N GLY A 54 6.07 8.15 3.59
CA GLY A 54 6.88 9.30 3.19
C GLY A 54 8.40 9.12 3.32
N GLY A 55 8.88 7.92 3.69
CA GLY A 55 10.30 7.58 3.81
C GLY A 55 11.06 7.54 2.49
N ALA A 56 12.31 7.08 2.56
CA ALA A 56 13.16 6.90 1.39
C ALA A 56 12.61 5.81 0.45
N PRO A 57 12.87 5.89 -0.87
CA PRO A 57 12.54 4.81 -1.80
C PRO A 57 13.27 3.52 -1.45
N ILE A 58 12.56 2.39 -1.46
CA ILE A 58 13.06 1.05 -1.20
C ILE A 58 12.82 0.22 -2.46
N LEU A 59 13.88 -0.42 -2.97
CA LEU A 59 13.77 -1.29 -4.13
C LEU A 59 12.97 -2.56 -3.78
N LEU A 60 11.93 -2.83 -4.58
CA LEU A 60 11.17 -4.06 -4.58
C LEU A 60 11.36 -4.73 -5.94
N LYS A 61 11.87 -5.97 -5.95
CA LYS A 61 12.14 -6.70 -7.18
C LYS A 61 10.86 -7.19 -7.84
N ALA A 62 10.89 -7.39 -9.15
CA ALA A 62 9.81 -7.99 -9.91
C ALA A 62 9.35 -9.31 -9.27
N ASN A 63 8.04 -9.46 -9.12
CA ASN A 63 7.35 -10.58 -8.46
C ASN A 63 7.66 -10.75 -6.97
N GLN A 64 8.34 -9.79 -6.35
CA GLN A 64 8.52 -9.76 -4.90
C GLN A 64 7.32 -9.07 -4.24
N SER A 65 6.88 -9.63 -3.12
CA SER A 65 5.88 -9.00 -2.26
C SER A 65 6.56 -8.22 -1.14
N PHE A 66 6.09 -6.99 -0.92
CA PHE A 66 6.22 -6.31 0.36
C PHE A 66 5.05 -6.75 1.24
N GLU A 67 5.34 -7.19 2.47
CA GLU A 67 4.34 -7.63 3.43
C GLU A 67 4.61 -7.00 4.79
N MET A 68 3.53 -6.68 5.50
CA MET A 68 3.55 -6.18 6.88
C MET A 68 2.35 -6.71 7.65
N ASP A 69 2.47 -6.76 8.97
CA ASP A 69 1.40 -7.14 9.86
C ASP A 69 1.26 -6.21 11.08
N ARG A 70 0.39 -6.60 12.01
CA ARG A 70 -0.01 -5.77 13.16
C ARG A 70 1.11 -5.51 14.17
N PHE A 71 2.21 -6.24 14.06
CA PHE A 71 3.40 -6.05 14.89
C PHE A 71 4.36 -5.02 14.28
N ASP A 72 4.18 -4.69 13.01
CA ASP A 72 4.93 -3.65 12.31
C ASP A 72 4.32 -2.25 12.51
N ALA A 73 5.04 -1.24 12.02
CA ALA A 73 4.54 0.13 11.98
C ALA A 73 3.30 0.23 11.06
N VAL A 74 2.29 0.97 11.52
CA VAL A 74 1.06 1.22 10.78
C VAL A 74 1.36 1.97 9.47
N ILE A 75 0.75 1.52 8.36
CA ILE A 75 0.91 2.14 7.04
C ILE A 75 -0.25 3.07 6.74
N TYR A 76 0.06 4.35 6.55
CA TYR A 76 -0.90 5.39 6.16
C TYR A 76 -0.56 6.02 4.79
N SER A 77 0.56 5.62 4.18
CA SER A 77 0.93 5.97 2.80
C SER A 77 1.88 4.91 2.26
N LEU A 78 1.62 4.47 1.03
CA LEU A 78 2.45 3.53 0.28
C LEU A 78 2.44 3.92 -1.19
N VAL A 79 3.57 4.40 -1.67
CA VAL A 79 3.68 4.97 -3.03
C VAL A 79 4.56 4.09 -3.90
N ILE A 80 4.09 3.70 -5.09
CA ILE A 80 4.95 3.20 -6.17
C ILE A 80 5.51 4.41 -6.90
N VAL A 81 6.83 4.54 -6.96
CA VAL A 81 7.50 5.72 -7.50
C VAL A 81 7.39 5.76 -9.02
N GLU A 82 7.68 4.64 -9.68
CA GLU A 82 7.72 4.54 -11.13
C GLU A 82 6.32 4.43 -11.76
N PRO A 83 6.10 5.05 -12.94
CA PRO A 83 4.92 4.79 -13.76
C PRO A 83 5.01 3.43 -14.45
N ASN A 84 3.86 2.93 -14.92
CA ASN A 84 3.73 1.73 -15.74
C ASN A 84 4.20 0.43 -15.05
N ILE A 85 4.15 0.39 -13.71
CA ILE A 85 4.35 -0.83 -12.94
C ILE A 85 3.01 -1.50 -12.76
N GLU A 86 2.91 -2.76 -13.16
CA GLU A 86 1.76 -3.60 -12.87
C GLU A 86 1.87 -4.13 -11.45
N PHE A 87 0.80 -3.98 -10.67
CA PHE A 87 0.80 -4.35 -9.27
C PHE A 87 -0.57 -4.82 -8.79
N GLN A 88 -0.56 -5.52 -7.66
CA GLN A 88 -1.74 -5.84 -6.88
C GLN A 88 -1.44 -5.65 -5.41
N TRP A 89 -2.44 -5.25 -4.63
CA TRP A 89 -2.28 -5.09 -3.19
C TRP A 89 -3.54 -5.51 -2.44
N MET A 90 -3.37 -5.81 -1.16
CA MET A 90 -4.45 -6.06 -0.22
C MET A 90 -4.05 -5.56 1.15
N GLY A 91 -4.95 -4.87 1.83
CA GLY A 91 -4.77 -4.40 3.18
C GLY A 91 -5.99 -4.66 4.06
N ALA A 92 -5.76 -4.75 5.37
CA ALA A 92 -6.78 -4.81 6.40
C ALA A 92 -6.68 -3.57 7.32
N TYR A 93 -7.83 -2.97 7.62
CA TYR A 93 -7.98 -1.74 8.41
C TYR A 93 -9.07 -1.86 9.47
#